data_AF-A0A3K0K1H5-F1
#
_entry.id   AF-A0A3K0K1H5-F1
#
_cell.length_a   1.000
_cell.length_b   1.000
_cell.length_c   1.000
_cell.angle_alpha   90.00
_cell.angle_beta   90.00
_cell.angle_gamma   90.00
#
_symmetry.space_group_name_H-M   'P 1'
#
loop_
_entity.id
_entity.type
_entity.pdbx_description
1 polymer ?
#
loop_
_entity_poly.entity_id
_entity_poly.type
_entity_poly.pdbx_seq_one_letter_code
_entity_poly.pdbx_strand_id
1 'polypeptide(L)'
;MDEKIKSLKPGIVIRDISGYYDTETYDILYVHADGKCQYSNDIFNNKGDAEIAATTVNKELVANESWDYFMPSSTSMNWKVVLYIPS
;
A
#
# COMPACT_ATOMS: atom_id res chain seq x y z
N MET A 1 15.90 -1.62 -6.90
CA MET A 1 14.46 -1.93 -6.74
C MET A 1 14.36 -3.33 -6.16
N ASP A 2 13.83 -3.42 -4.94
CA ASP A 2 13.74 -4.63 -4.12
C ASP A 2 12.97 -5.76 -4.84
N GLU A 3 13.39 -7.02 -4.72
CA GLU A 3 12.77 -8.16 -5.42
C GLU A 3 11.32 -8.38 -4.97
N LYS A 4 11.02 -8.05 -3.71
CA LYS A 4 9.65 -8.07 -3.19
C LYS A 4 8.71 -7.14 -3.98
N ILE A 5 9.19 -5.96 -4.38
CA ILE A 5 8.38 -5.00 -5.14
C ILE A 5 8.23 -5.43 -6.60
N LYS A 6 9.29 -5.99 -7.20
CA LYS A 6 9.20 -6.56 -8.55
C LYS A 6 8.17 -7.70 -8.67
N SER A 7 7.85 -8.35 -7.55
CA SER A 7 6.84 -9.42 -7.50
C SER A 7 5.41 -8.94 -7.29
N LEU A 8 5.20 -7.66 -6.93
CA LEU A 8 3.85 -7.14 -6.72
C LEU A 8 3.13 -7.01 -8.06
N LYS A 9 2.03 -7.75 -8.19
CA LYS A 9 1.15 -7.68 -9.35
C LYS A 9 0.32 -6.38 -9.29
N PRO A 10 -0.09 -5.84 -10.45
CA PRO A 10 -0.97 -4.68 -10.48
C PRO A 10 -2.26 -4.92 -9.70
N GLY A 11 -2.64 -3.95 -8.87
CA GLY A 11 -3.73 -4.13 -7.92
C GLY A 11 -3.58 -3.26 -6.69
N ILE A 12 -4.36 -3.57 -5.67
CA ILE A 12 -4.41 -2.86 -4.40
C ILE A 12 -3.85 -3.80 -3.33
N VAL A 13 -2.90 -3.30 -2.54
CA VAL A 13 -2.23 -4.05 -1.49
C VAL A 13 -2.48 -3.33 -0.17
N ILE A 14 -3.03 -4.00 0.82
CA ILE A 14 -3.04 -3.50 2.19
C ILE A 14 -1.74 -3.92 2.84
N ARG A 15 -1.00 -2.96 3.39
CA ARG A 15 0.24 -3.24 4.11
C ARG A 15 0.00 -3.06 5.61
N ASP A 16 0.47 -4.02 6.38
CA ASP A 16 0.74 -3.84 7.80
C ASP A 16 2.06 -3.10 7.90
N ILE A 17 2.03 -1.87 8.41
CA ILE A 17 3.17 -1.00 8.62
C ILE A 17 3.43 -0.80 10.13
N SER A 18 2.89 -1.66 10.99
CA SER A 18 3.05 -1.60 12.45
C SER A 18 4.52 -1.72 12.87
N GLY A 19 5.43 -2.23 12.03
CA GLY A 19 6.85 -2.19 12.37
C GLY A 19 7.49 -0.79 12.33
N TYR A 20 6.75 0.25 11.91
CA TYR A 20 7.15 1.65 11.98
C TYR A 20 6.48 2.43 13.12
N TYR A 21 5.45 1.85 13.75
CA TYR A 21 4.60 2.49 14.75
C TYR A 21 4.47 1.58 15.97
N ASP A 22 4.37 2.11 17.19
CA ASP A 22 4.20 1.26 18.38
C ASP A 22 2.77 0.70 18.54
N THR A 23 1.99 0.64 17.46
CA THR A 23 0.58 0.21 17.42
C THR A 23 0.27 -0.48 16.10
N GLU A 24 -0.82 -1.25 16.05
CA GLU A 24 -1.34 -1.74 14.78
C GLU A 24 -1.61 -0.58 13.83
N THR A 25 -0.95 -0.59 12.68
CA THR A 25 -1.05 0.46 11.66
C THR A 25 -0.99 -0.15 10.28
N TYR A 26 -1.92 0.28 9.43
CA TYR A 26 -2.07 -0.20 8.07
C TYR A 26 -2.11 0.97 7.10
N ASP A 27 -1.64 0.76 5.89
CA ASP A 27 -1.88 1.66 4.77
C ASP A 27 -2.26 0.88 3.51
N ILE A 28 -2.58 1.61 2.44
CA ILE A 28 -2.94 1.03 1.16
C ILE A 28 -1.89 1.41 0.13
N LEU A 29 -1.44 0.43 -0.64
CA LEU A 29 -0.52 0.61 -1.75
C LEU A 29 -1.24 0.25 -3.06
N TYR A 30 -1.32 1.21 -3.98
CA TYR A 30 -1.78 0.97 -5.34
C TYR A 30 -0.59 0.65 -6.24
N VAL A 31 -0.62 -0.53 -6.86
CA VAL A 31 0.40 -1.05 -7.78
C VAL A 31 -0.10 -0.89 -9.20
N HIS A 32 0.57 -0.05 -9.98
CA HIS A 32 0.26 0.21 -11.37
C HIS A 32 0.71 -0.92 -12.28
N ALA A 33 0.13 -0.98 -13.49
CA ALA A 33 0.53 -1.92 -14.53
C ALA A 33 2.00 -1.78 -14.97
N ASP A 34 2.60 -0.59 -14.83
CA ASP A 34 4.01 -0.31 -15.14
C ASP A 34 4.96 -0.66 -13.98
N GLY A 35 4.44 -1.24 -12.89
CA GLY A 35 5.20 -1.62 -11.70
C GLY A 35 5.50 -0.46 -10.74
N LYS A 36 5.04 0.77 -11.04
CA LYS A 36 5.09 1.85 -10.06
C LYS A 36 4.10 1.59 -8.94
N CYS A 37 4.43 2.08 -7.76
CA CYS A 37 3.60 1.92 -6.58
C CYS A 37 3.38 3.29 -5.93
N GLN A 38 2.16 3.55 -5.45
CA GLN A 38 1.82 4.75 -4.68
C GLN A 38 1.10 4.36 -3.39
N TYR A 39 1.43 4.98 -2.26
CA TYR A 39 0.78 4.68 -0.97
C TYR A 39 -0.26 5.73 -0.60
N SER A 40 -1.28 5.31 0.14
CA SER A 40 -2.35 6.19 0.62
C SER A 40 -1.81 7.27 1.55
N ASN A 41 -2.37 8.47 1.44
CA ASN A 41 -2.11 9.54 2.41
C ASN A 41 -2.66 9.19 3.80
N ASP A 42 -3.68 8.33 3.85
CA ASP A 42 -4.31 7.86 5.08
C ASP A 42 -3.57 6.65 5.67
N ILE A 43 -3.56 6.61 7.01
CA ILE A 43 -3.14 5.46 7.82
C ILE A 43 -4.33 4.98 8.66
N PHE A 44 -4.43 3.67 8.84
CA PHE A 44 -5.53 3.03 9.53
C PHE A 44 -5.01 2.30 10.77
N ASN A 45 -5.70 2.44 11.90
CA ASN A 45 -5.30 1.80 13.16
C ASN A 45 -5.99 0.45 13.39
N ASN A 46 -6.74 -0.03 12.39
CA ASN A 46 -7.28 -1.38 12.37
C ASN A 46 -7.40 -1.86 10.92
N LYS A 47 -7.40 -3.18 10.76
CA LYS A 47 -7.43 -3.83 9.45
C LYS A 47 -8.77 -3.64 8.72
N GLY A 48 -9.90 -3.62 9.43
CA GLY A 48 -11.23 -3.56 8.82
C GLY A 48 -11.47 -2.25 8.07
N ASP A 49 -11.07 -1.13 8.65
CA ASP A 49 -11.18 0.19 8.02
C ASP A 49 -10.29 0.28 6.76
N ALA A 50 -9.08 -0.28 6.82
CA ALA A 50 -8.20 -0.36 5.67
C ALA A 50 -8.81 -1.23 4.54
N GLU A 51 -9.48 -2.34 4.89
CA GLU A 51 -10.18 -3.18 3.93
C GLU A 51 -11.35 -2.46 3.27
N ILE A 52 -12.16 -1.74 4.04
CA ILE A 52 -13.27 -0.93 3.52
C ILE A 52 -12.74 0.14 2.58
N ALA A 53 -11.73 0.90 2.99
CA ALA A 53 -11.11 1.94 2.16
C ALA A 53 -10.49 1.34 0.87
N ALA A 54 -9.85 0.18 0.95
CA ALA A 54 -9.27 -0.48 -0.22
C ALA A 54 -10.32 -0.81 -1.30
N THR A 55 -11.60 -1.02 -0.96
CA THR A 55 -12.64 -1.29 -1.96
C THR A 55 -13.00 -0.09 -2.84
N THR A 56 -12.67 1.12 -2.42
CA THR A 56 -12.96 2.36 -3.16
C THR A 56 -11.76 2.84 -3.98
N VAL A 57 -10.58 2.28 -3.73
CA VAL A 57 -9.34 2.69 -4.40
C VAL A 57 -9.36 2.33 -5.88
N ASN A 58 -9.09 3.33 -6.70
CA ASN A 58 -8.92 3.19 -8.14
C ASN A 58 -7.94 4.25 -8.64
N LYS A 59 -7.54 4.15 -9.91
CA LYS A 59 -6.56 5.05 -10.52
C LYS A 59 -6.96 6.54 -10.46
N GLU A 60 -8.26 6.84 -10.58
CA GLU A 60 -8.75 8.22 -10.55
C GLU A 60 -8.61 8.82 -9.15
N LEU A 61 -8.98 8.05 -8.11
CA LEU A 61 -8.80 8.44 -6.72
C LEU A 61 -7.32 8.72 -6.40
N VAL A 62 -6.44 7.76 -6.75
CA VAL A 62 -4.98 7.86 -6.51
C VAL A 62 -4.39 9.12 -7.16
N ALA A 63 -4.85 9.47 -8.37
CA ALA A 63 -4.43 10.67 -9.07
C ALA A 63 -5.02 11.95 -8.44
N ASN A 64 -6.31 11.94 -8.09
CA ASN A 64 -7.00 13.07 -7.48
C ASN A 64 -6.42 13.44 -6.11
N GLU A 65 -6.12 12.43 -5.29
CA GLU A 65 -5.54 12.60 -3.96
C GLU A 65 -4.01 12.75 -3.99
N SER A 66 -3.40 12.71 -5.18
CA SER A 66 -1.95 12.92 -5.36
C SER A 66 -1.09 12.04 -4.44
N TRP A 67 -1.42 10.74 -4.38
CA TRP A 67 -0.69 9.80 -3.52
C TRP A 67 0.81 9.77 -3.83
N ASP A 68 1.62 9.64 -2.79
CA ASP A 68 3.07 9.67 -2.92
C ASP A 68 3.62 8.36 -3.52
N TYR A 69 4.72 8.48 -4.27
CA TYR A 69 5.41 7.32 -4.80
C TYR A 69 6.07 6.51 -3.68
N PHE A 70 5.78 5.21 -3.67
CA PHE A 70 6.42 4.31 -2.74
C PHE A 70 7.83 3.95 -3.23
N MET A 71 8.84 4.35 -2.46
CA MET A 71 10.23 3.96 -2.67
C MET A 71 10.71 3.03 -1.56
N PRO A 72 10.86 1.72 -1.81
CA PRO A 72 11.50 0.80 -0.87
C PRO A 72 13.02 1.08 -0.84
N SER A 73 13.47 2.02 -0.01
CA SER A 73 14.90 2.08 0.31
C SER A 73 15.25 0.94 1.28
N SER A 74 16.42 0.35 1.09
CA SER A 74 16.87 -0.96 1.60
C SER A 74 17.08 -1.06 3.12
N THR A 75 16.41 -0.23 3.93
CA THR A 75 16.55 -0.18 5.39
C THR A 75 15.24 -0.30 6.17
N SER A 76 14.10 -0.61 5.54
CA SER A 76 12.89 -0.90 6.31
C SER A 76 11.92 -1.86 5.62
N MET A 77 12.19 -3.15 5.72
CA MET A 77 11.22 -4.22 5.41
C MET A 77 10.26 -4.49 6.57
N ASN A 78 9.94 -3.47 7.38
CA ASN A 78 9.11 -3.61 8.57
C ASN A 78 7.61 -3.74 8.26
N TRP A 79 7.26 -3.91 6.98
CA TRP A 79 5.89 -4.06 6.54
C TRP A 79 5.60 -5.44 5.95
N LYS A 80 4.34 -5.84 5.99
CA LYS A 80 3.84 -7.12 5.49
C LYS A 80 2.61 -6.91 4.63
N VAL A 81 2.41 -7.76 3.62
CA VAL A 81 1.15 -7.79 2.86
C VAL A 81 0.07 -8.44 3.72
N VAL A 82 -1.02 -7.72 3.96
CA VAL A 82 -2.19 -8.20 4.71
C VAL A 82 -3.25 -8.72 3.76
N LEU A 83 -3.50 -7.97 2.67
CA LEU A 83 -4.47 -8.32 1.65
C LEU A 83 -3.99 -7.82 0.29
N TYR A 84 -4.35 -8.56 -0.76
CA TYR A 84 -4.15 -8.17 -2.14
C TYR A 84 -5.47 -8.30 -2.90
N ILE A 85 -5.85 -7.23 -3.61
CA ILE A 85 -7.01 -7.16 -4.48
C ILE A 85 -6.49 -6.94 -5.91
N PRO A 86 -6.65 -7.90 -6.84
CA PRO A 86 -6.21 -7.73 -8.21
C PRO A 86 -7.02 -6.63 -8.91
N SER A 87 -6.34 -5.80 -9.71
CA SER A 87 -6.96 -4.84 -10.64
C SER A 87 -7.41 -5.48 -11.94
#